data_AF-A0A7X5N587-F1
#
_entry.id   AF-A0A7X5N587-F1
#
_cell.length_a   1.000
_cell.length_b   1.000
_cell.length_c   1.000
_cell.angle_alpha   90.00
_cell.angle_beta   90.00
_cell.angle_gamma   90.00
#
_symmetry.space_group_name_H-M   'P 1'
#
loop_
_entity.id
_entity.type
_entity.pdbx_description
1 polymer ?
#
loop_
_entity_poly.entity_id
_entity_poly.type
_entity_poly.pdbx_seq_one_letter_code
_entity_poly.pdbx_strand_id
1 'polypeptide(L)'
;YTQDSHYDRKISAGTATVRFALVKGGWWERLIDRPHRFGKQKARFAPGQSYAGVWWAAPASLTAMQTAREVWIVEGIFDAIALLQHG
;
A
#
# COMPACT_ATOMS: atom_id res chain seq x y z
N TYR A 1 -8.26 2.75 2.21
CA TYR A 1 -6.99 2.81 2.95
C TYR A 1 -7.23 3.55 4.25
N THR A 2 -6.33 3.45 5.22
CA THR A 2 -6.37 4.25 6.47
C THR A 2 -5.15 5.16 6.55
N GLN A 3 -5.29 6.30 7.24
CA GLN A 3 -4.18 7.19 7.56
C GLN A 3 -3.65 6.82 8.95
N ASP A 4 -2.33 6.86 9.14
CA ASP A 4 -1.69 6.56 10.42
C ASP A 4 -0.35 7.31 10.53
N SER A 5 0.43 6.99 11.56
CA SER A 5 1.78 7.49 11.80
C SER A 5 2.76 6.34 12.05
N HIS A 6 4.01 6.57 11.69
CA HIS A 6 5.13 5.66 11.98
C HIS A 6 6.24 6.43 12.70
N TYR A 7 6.75 5.85 13.78
CA TYR A 7 7.89 6.38 14.52
C TYR A 7 9.05 5.38 14.49
N ASP A 8 10.21 5.82 14.02
CA ASP A 8 11.46 5.06 14.05
C ASP A 8 12.35 5.57 15.19
N ARG A 9 12.60 4.67 16.15
CA ARG A 9 13.43 4.95 17.33
C ARG A 9 14.92 5.10 17.00
N LYS A 10 15.41 4.52 15.90
CA LYS A 10 16.84 4.58 15.54
C LYS A 10 17.26 5.98 15.12
N ILE A 11 16.36 6.71 14.48
CA ILE A 11 16.57 8.08 14.00
C ILE A 11 15.73 9.10 14.78
N SER A 12 15.02 8.65 15.82
CA SER A 12 14.14 9.46 16.67
C SER A 12 13.16 10.35 15.89
N ALA A 13 12.55 9.81 14.83
CA ALA A 13 11.71 10.59 13.92
C ALA A 13 10.35 9.92 13.64
N GLY A 14 9.33 10.75 13.48
CA GLY A 14 7.98 10.36 13.05
C GLY A 14 7.66 10.79 11.62
N THR A 15 6.74 10.07 10.98
CA THR A 15 6.16 10.40 9.67
C THR A 15 4.68 10.01 9.62
N ALA A 16 3.89 10.77 8.87
CA ALA A 16 2.57 10.32 8.44
C ALA A 16 2.70 9.14 7.47
N THR A 17 1.75 8.20 7.55
CA THR A 17 1.68 7.03 6.69
C THR A 17 0.26 6.79 6.18
N VAL A 18 0.15 5.98 5.13
CA VAL A 18 -1.11 5.39 4.69
C VAL A 18 -0.99 3.88 4.63
N ARG A 19 -2.04 3.17 5.06
CA ARG A 19 -2.09 1.71 5.13
C ARG A 19 -3.14 1.13 4.20
N PHE A 20 -2.74 0.04 3.57
CA PHE A 20 -3.56 -0.76 2.66
C PHE A 20 -3.64 -2.18 3.22
N ALA A 21 -4.85 -2.58 3.63
CA ALA A 21 -5.09 -3.92 4.16
C ALA A 21 -4.83 -4.98 3.08
N LEU A 22 -4.24 -6.10 3.50
CA LEU A 22 -3.99 -7.26 2.63
C LEU A 22 -5.00 -8.36 2.94
N VAL A 23 -5.38 -9.14 1.92
CA VAL A 23 -6.40 -10.21 2.03
C VAL A 23 -6.03 -11.25 3.08
N LYS A 24 -4.75 -11.63 3.17
CA LYS A 24 -4.27 -12.61 4.15
C LYS A 24 -4.06 -12.04 5.57
N GLY A 25 -4.51 -10.81 5.81
CA GLY A 25 -4.30 -10.09 7.06
C GLY A 25 -3.07 -9.18 7.04
N GLY A 26 -3.04 -8.26 8.01
CA GLY A 26 -2.03 -7.19 8.06
C GLY A 26 -2.23 -6.15 6.97
N TRP A 27 -1.16 -5.42 6.66
CA TRP A 27 -1.19 -4.31 5.73
C TRP A 27 0.16 -4.07 5.07
N TRP A 28 0.13 -3.35 3.96
CA TRP A 28 1.26 -2.60 3.42
C TRP A 28 1.09 -1.11 3.77
N GLU A 29 2.18 -0.46 4.18
CA GLU A 29 2.20 0.91 4.67
C GLU A 29 3.21 1.73 3.89
N ARG A 30 2.79 2.89 3.39
CA ARG A 30 3.64 3.87 2.74
C ARG A 30 3.97 5.01 3.68
N LEU A 31 5.24 5.41 3.73
CA LEU A 31 5.66 6.64 4.39
C LEU A 31 5.41 7.83 3.45
N ILE A 32 4.67 8.84 3.92
CA ILE A 32 4.23 9.97 3.10
C ILE A 32 5.10 11.20 3.33
N ASP A 33 5.37 11.54 4.58
CA ASP A 33 6.03 12.81 4.90
C ASP A 33 7.55 12.67 5.04
N ARG A 34 8.29 13.35 4.15
CA ARG A 34 9.76 13.36 4.10
C ARG A 34 10.37 11.94 4.26
N PRO A 35 9.99 10.96 3.42
CA PRO A 35 10.38 9.56 3.58
C PRO A 35 11.89 9.34 3.43
N HIS A 36 12.61 10.25 2.78
CA HIS A 36 14.07 10.19 2.63
C HIS A 36 14.83 10.19 3.97
N ARG A 37 14.22 10.69 5.06
CA ARG A 37 14.79 10.63 6.42
C ARG A 37 14.88 9.21 6.97
N PHE A 38 14.09 8.28 6.44
CA PHE A 38 14.04 6.88 6.82
C PHE A 38 14.95 6.00 5.92
N GLY A 39 16.00 6.63 5.35
CA GLY A 39 16.95 5.98 4.46
C GLY A 39 16.30 5.44 3.20
N LYS A 40 16.53 4.15 2.90
CA LYS A 40 15.92 3.48 1.73
C LYS A 40 14.49 2.99 1.98
N GLN A 41 14.01 3.03 3.23
CA GLN A 41 12.68 2.54 3.57
C GLN A 41 11.62 3.57 3.17
N LYS A 42 10.95 3.33 2.04
CA LYS A 42 9.81 4.14 1.58
C LYS A 42 8.46 3.52 1.94
N ALA A 43 8.45 2.22 2.22
CA ALA A 43 7.27 1.46 2.57
C ALA A 43 7.66 0.24 3.43
N ARG A 44 6.67 -0.35 4.08
CA ARG A 44 6.85 -1.52 4.94
C ARG A 44 5.58 -2.36 5.02
N PHE A 45 5.73 -3.61 5.39
CA PHE A 45 4.61 -4.48 5.76
C PHE A 45 4.40 -4.45 7.27
N ALA A 46 3.19 -4.81 7.70
CA ALA A 46 2.95 -5.10 9.10
C ALA A 46 4.01 -6.10 9.62
N PRO A 47 4.52 -5.95 10.86
CA PRO A 47 5.55 -6.83 11.40
C PRO A 47 5.20 -8.32 11.24
N GLY A 48 6.12 -9.10 10.70
CA GLY A 48 5.92 -10.54 10.43
C GLY A 48 5.06 -10.87 9.20
N GLN A 49 4.57 -9.87 8.48
CA GLN A 49 3.78 -10.05 7.26
C GLN A 49 4.62 -9.83 5.99
N SER A 50 4.18 -10.42 4.89
CA SER A 50 4.80 -10.32 3.56
C SER A 50 3.72 -10.22 2.50
N TYR A 51 4.00 -9.73 1.30
CA TYR A 51 3.08 -9.77 0.16
C TYR A 51 3.16 -11.06 -0.66
N ALA A 52 4.13 -11.95 -0.38
CA ALA A 52 4.31 -13.15 -1.19
C ALA A 52 3.01 -13.97 -1.31
N GLY A 53 2.68 -14.36 -2.55
CA GLY A 53 1.49 -15.14 -2.88
C GLY A 53 0.17 -14.36 -2.92
N VAL A 54 0.18 -13.03 -2.75
CA VAL A 54 -1.03 -12.20 -2.83
C VAL A 54 -0.78 -10.92 -3.64
N TRP A 55 -1.85 -10.34 -4.16
CA TRP A 55 -1.86 -8.98 -4.70
C TRP A 55 -2.78 -8.08 -3.87
N TRP A 56 -2.72 -6.78 -4.14
CA TRP A 56 -3.68 -5.81 -3.62
C TRP A 56 -4.57 -5.32 -4.75
N ALA A 57 -5.86 -5.14 -4.47
CA ALA A 57 -6.81 -4.52 -5.38
C ALA A 57 -7.68 -3.53 -4.61
N ALA A 58 -8.05 -2.41 -5.24
CA ALA A 58 -8.99 -1.48 -4.66
C ALA A 58 -10.39 -2.14 -4.53
N PRO A 59 -11.20 -1.78 -3.52
CA PRO A 59 -12.55 -2.34 -3.38
C PRO A 59 -13.41 -2.21 -4.64
N ALA A 60 -13.34 -1.07 -5.33
CA ALA A 60 -14.07 -0.86 -6.59
C ALA A 60 -13.57 -1.80 -7.70
N SER A 61 -12.27 -2.05 -7.79
CA SER A 61 -11.69 -3.01 -8.74
C SER A 61 -12.16 -4.43 -8.46
N LEU A 62 -12.27 -4.84 -7.18
CA LEU A 62 -12.80 -6.17 -6.81
C LEU A 62 -14.22 -6.38 -7.31
N THR A 63 -15.08 -5.36 -7.21
CA THR A 63 -16.44 -5.42 -7.75
C THR A 63 -16.44 -5.44 -9.28
N ALA A 64 -15.67 -4.56 -9.92
CA ALA A 64 -15.60 -4.49 -11.39
C ALA A 64 -15.07 -5.79 -12.02
N MET A 65 -14.12 -6.46 -11.37
CA MET A 65 -13.53 -7.71 -11.85
C MET A 65 -14.53 -8.88 -11.92
N GLN A 66 -15.69 -8.80 -11.27
CA GLN A 66 -16.70 -9.86 -11.34
C GLN A 66 -17.31 -10.01 -12.75
N THR A 67 -17.29 -8.94 -13.55
CA THR A 67 -17.86 -8.91 -14.91
C THR A 67 -16.85 -8.45 -15.97
N ALA A 68 -15.62 -8.11 -15.55
CA ALA A 68 -14.57 -7.66 -16.45
C ALA A 68 -14.14 -8.78 -17.40
N ARG A 69 -13.87 -8.42 -18.66
CA ARG A 69 -13.29 -9.32 -19.66
C ARG A 69 -11.76 -9.38 -19.58
N GLU A 70 -11.16 -8.32 -19.06
CA GLU A 70 -9.72 -8.16 -18.97
C GLU A 70 -9.35 -7.55 -17.61
N VAL A 71 -8.19 -7.94 -17.09
CA VAL A 71 -7.65 -7.45 -15.83
C VAL A 71 -6.22 -6.97 -16.06
N TRP A 72 -5.96 -5.72 -15.70
CA TRP A 72 -4.65 -5.09 -15.81
C TRP A 72 -3.92 -5.18 -14.48
N ILE A 73 -2.70 -5.74 -14.50
CA ILE A 73 -1.85 -5.85 -13.32
C ILE A 73 -0.71 -4.85 -13.43
N VAL A 74 -0.48 -4.11 -12.36
CA VAL A 74 0.58 -3.10 -12.25
C VAL A 74 1.47 -3.39 -11.05
N GLU A 75 2.67 -2.77 -11.03
CA GLU A 75 3.68 -3.01 -10.00
C GLU A 75 3.27 -2.47 -8.62
N GLY A 76 2.59 -1.32 -8.57
CA GLY A 76 2.31 -0.60 -7.33
C GLY A 76 0.83 -0.35 -7.04
N ILE A 77 0.49 -0.28 -5.75
CA ILE A 77 -0.84 0.12 -5.27
C ILE A 77 -1.24 1.51 -5.79
N PHE A 78 -0.30 2.46 -5.83
CA PHE A 78 -0.59 3.80 -6.35
C PHE A 78 -0.82 3.82 -7.84
N ASP A 79 -0.11 3.01 -8.62
CA ASP A 79 -0.37 2.88 -10.06
C ASP A 79 -1.76 2.29 -10.30
N ALA A 80 -2.18 1.30 -9.48
CA ALA A 80 -3.51 0.71 -9.59
C ALA A 80 -4.61 1.72 -9.25
N ILE A 81 -4.41 2.57 -8.24
CA ILE A 81 -5.35 3.63 -7.88
C ILE A 81 -5.36 4.73 -8.96
N ALA A 82 -4.20 5.09 -9.50
CA ALA A 82 -4.10 6.07 -10.57
C ALA A 82 -4.86 5.59 -11.82
N LEU A 83 -4.70 4.32 -12.22
CA LEU A 83 -5.47 3.72 -13.31
C LEU A 83 -6.98 3.74 -13.04
N LEU A 84 -7.40 3.45 -11.81
CA LEU A 84 -8.82 3.49 -11.44
C LEU A 84 -9.41 4.91 -11.49
N GLN A 85 -8.59 5.92 -11.22
CA GLN A 85 -8.99 7.34 -11.24
C GLN A 85 -8.84 8.00 -12.60
N HIS A 86 -8.06 7.39 -13.50
CA HIS A 86 -7.90 7.81 -14.87
C HIS A 86 -9.07 7.24 -15.69
N GLY A 87 -10.22 7.93 -15.62
CA GLY A 87 -11.41 7.60 -16.41
C GLY A 87 -11.19 7.74 -17.91
#